data_AF-A0A483T5M8-F1
#
_entry.id   AF-A0A483T5M8-F1
#
_cell.length_a   1.000
_cell.length_b   1.000
_cell.length_c   1.000
_cell.angle_alpha   90.00
_cell.angle_beta   90.00
_cell.angle_gamma   90.00
#
_symmetry.space_group_name_H-M   'P 1'
#
loop_
_entity.id
_entity.type
_entity.pdbx_description
1 polymer ?
#
loop_
_entity_poly.entity_id
_entity_poly.type
_entity_poly.pdbx_seq_one_letter_code
_entity_poly.pdbx_strand_id
1 'polypeptide(L)'
;VYYNDFPNNSQDKDGWTITANNITLDGEGATLSRITPPNYLCADYTTLKITGDNCKIQGVLLITSDDPIGYPIMGYRSTEKLDQRELFCRPVANTLNLWVKGVNGFYVGDGVILKNAVFNFFANHQSNNLNIHCSAISSGQIYPQPVSKSSDLALGSSFKLDRCRNFMIKSTAINTAYAGVELEGNNTNGTVKIKTLKAYHAGLHIWNNSSDIKFDAYSEDITAGGGLIIGPGCKNCNGNSYVTNSLYVVAFVGDSKTGDLTGCDIVASGKNVLRGVEFYTRTLIDNSSIRNNKITLFAKYVDWGGASSDYKSGIVLNGGENNTIKAELISFDYILSIRRGGNNKL
;
A
#
# COMPACT_ATOMS: atom_id res chain seq x y z
N VAL A 1 -3.72 5.87 15.90
CA VAL A 1 -2.28 5.58 15.81
C VAL A 1 -1.92 5.71 14.34
N TYR A 2 -1.13 6.72 13.98
CA TYR A 2 -0.59 6.84 12.63
C TYR A 2 0.58 5.86 12.51
N TYR A 3 0.64 5.09 11.44
CA TYR A 3 1.80 4.25 11.13
C TYR A 3 2.90 5.16 10.57
N ASN A 4 4.16 4.89 10.85
CA ASN A 4 5.34 5.68 10.42
C ASN A 4 5.49 7.10 11.04
N ASP A 5 5.06 7.32 12.29
CA ASP A 5 5.33 8.57 13.02
C ASP A 5 6.74 8.56 13.63
N PHE A 6 7.72 9.18 12.96
CA PHE A 6 9.13 9.17 13.34
C PHE A 6 9.53 10.41 14.17
N PRO A 7 10.48 10.30 15.12
CA PRO A 7 10.75 11.36 16.10
C PRO A 7 11.51 12.60 15.58
N ASN A 8 12.09 12.58 14.36
CA ASN A 8 12.93 13.66 13.81
C ASN A 8 12.41 14.19 12.45
N ASN A 9 11.11 14.52 12.40
CA ASN A 9 10.34 14.91 11.21
C ASN A 9 10.74 16.24 10.51
N SER A 10 12.01 16.50 10.17
CA SER A 10 12.38 17.69 9.38
C SER A 10 12.42 17.46 7.86
N GLN A 11 11.59 16.56 7.32
CA GLN A 11 11.34 16.43 5.87
C GLN A 11 11.16 17.80 5.20
N ASP A 12 10.64 18.79 5.93
CA ASP A 12 10.37 20.10 5.40
C ASP A 12 11.58 20.93 4.94
N LYS A 13 12.78 20.62 5.43
CA LYS A 13 14.01 21.39 5.13
C LYS A 13 15.00 20.65 4.24
N ASP A 14 14.73 19.38 3.93
CA ASP A 14 15.68 18.49 3.26
C ASP A 14 15.21 18.09 1.85
N GLY A 15 16.09 18.27 0.86
CA GLY A 15 15.91 17.80 -0.52
C GLY A 15 15.97 18.90 -1.56
N TRP A 16 16.14 18.52 -2.83
CA TRP A 16 15.92 19.44 -3.93
C TRP A 16 14.45 19.84 -3.90
N THR A 17 14.15 21.13 -3.75
CA THR A 17 12.78 21.60 -3.58
C THR A 17 12.38 22.49 -4.74
N ILE A 18 11.29 22.13 -5.42
CA ILE A 18 10.63 22.97 -6.41
C ILE A 18 9.39 23.58 -5.76
N THR A 19 9.49 24.88 -5.45
CA THR A 19 8.40 25.68 -4.88
C THR A 19 7.67 26.53 -5.92
N ALA A 20 8.28 26.75 -7.08
CA ALA A 20 7.70 27.55 -8.15
C ALA A 20 6.58 26.79 -8.86
N ASN A 21 5.55 27.53 -9.28
CA ASN A 21 4.43 26.98 -10.04
C ASN A 21 4.78 26.83 -11.53
N ASN A 22 4.05 25.98 -12.23
CA ASN A 22 4.14 25.77 -13.68
C ASN A 22 5.53 25.32 -14.15
N ILE A 23 6.23 24.55 -13.32
CA ILE A 23 7.54 24.00 -13.67
C ILE A 23 7.35 22.68 -14.43
N THR A 24 8.07 22.53 -15.53
CA THR A 24 8.23 21.23 -16.21
C THR A 24 9.70 20.82 -16.09
N LEU A 25 9.92 19.61 -15.59
CA LEU A 25 11.22 18.94 -15.59
C LEU A 25 11.16 17.82 -16.63
N ASP A 26 11.99 17.92 -17.66
CA ASP A 26 12.19 16.88 -18.66
C ASP A 26 13.50 16.15 -18.38
N GLY A 27 13.41 14.85 -18.11
CA GLY A 27 14.56 14.07 -17.63
C GLY A 27 15.60 13.76 -18.70
N GLU A 28 15.21 13.63 -19.97
CA GLU A 28 16.11 13.30 -21.09
C GLU A 28 17.16 12.17 -20.82
N GLY A 29 16.82 11.19 -19.98
CA GLY A 29 17.71 10.08 -19.58
C GLY A 29 18.57 10.36 -18.34
N ALA A 30 18.38 11.48 -17.66
CA ALA A 30 19.14 11.88 -16.49
C ALA A 30 18.84 11.03 -15.24
N THR A 31 19.73 11.16 -14.26
CA THR A 31 19.54 10.65 -12.90
C THR A 31 19.59 11.80 -11.92
N LEU A 32 18.57 11.89 -11.07
CA LEU A 32 18.56 12.72 -9.88
C LEU A 32 18.72 11.80 -8.67
N SER A 33 19.90 11.81 -8.06
CA SER A 33 20.22 11.00 -6.89
C SER A 33 20.56 11.84 -5.67
N ARG A 34 20.33 11.26 -4.49
CA ARG A 34 20.81 11.79 -3.22
C ARG A 34 21.15 10.62 -2.32
N ILE A 35 22.40 10.53 -1.87
CA ILE A 35 22.83 9.48 -0.95
C ILE A 35 22.45 9.86 0.50
N THR A 36 21.84 8.92 1.20
CA THR A 36 21.59 9.01 2.64
C THR A 36 22.91 9.00 3.43
N PRO A 37 23.23 10.05 4.22
CA PRO A 37 24.45 10.05 5.02
C PRO A 37 24.44 8.91 6.07
N PRO A 38 25.53 8.14 6.22
CA PRO A 38 25.54 6.93 7.05
C PRO A 38 25.40 7.18 8.56
N ASN A 39 25.65 8.40 9.04
CA ASN A 39 25.65 8.74 10.46
C ASN A 39 24.33 9.36 10.95
N TYR A 40 23.34 9.54 10.07
CA TYR A 40 22.06 10.20 10.40
C TYR A 40 20.98 9.16 10.67
N LEU A 41 21.00 8.61 11.89
CA LEU A 41 20.02 7.63 12.32
C LEU A 41 18.62 8.25 12.42
N CYS A 42 17.63 7.61 11.79
CA CYS A 42 16.21 7.95 11.88
C CYS A 42 15.88 9.41 11.52
N ALA A 43 16.70 10.04 10.67
CA ALA A 43 16.38 11.32 10.04
C ALA A 43 15.50 11.10 8.80
N ASP A 44 14.91 12.17 8.27
CA ASP A 44 14.18 12.10 7.02
C ASP A 44 14.94 12.73 5.85
N TYR A 45 14.93 12.04 4.72
CA TYR A 45 15.57 12.49 3.49
C TYR A 45 14.63 12.39 2.31
N THR A 46 14.50 13.47 1.57
CA THR A 46 13.83 13.45 0.27
C THR A 46 14.84 13.78 -0.83
N THR A 47 14.81 13.03 -1.93
CA THR A 47 15.60 13.36 -3.13
C THR A 47 15.00 14.58 -3.82
N LEU A 48 13.72 14.52 -4.22
CA LEU A 48 13.00 15.62 -4.84
C LEU A 48 11.66 15.91 -4.14
N LYS A 49 11.47 17.17 -3.74
CA LYS A 49 10.25 17.69 -3.15
C LYS A 49 9.58 18.69 -4.09
N ILE A 50 8.29 18.52 -4.32
CA ILE A 50 7.45 19.43 -5.10
C ILE A 50 6.38 20.03 -4.18
N THR A 51 6.36 21.36 -4.09
CA THR A 51 5.30 22.11 -3.40
C THR A 51 4.65 23.18 -4.28
N GLY A 52 5.18 23.42 -5.48
CA GLY A 52 4.58 24.31 -6.47
C GLY A 52 3.45 23.64 -7.25
N ASP A 53 2.45 24.42 -7.64
CA ASP A 53 1.29 23.99 -8.41
C ASP A 53 1.60 23.80 -9.89
N ASN A 54 0.79 22.99 -10.58
CA ASN A 54 0.87 22.74 -12.02
C ASN A 54 2.25 22.24 -12.48
N CYS A 55 2.93 21.47 -11.63
CA CYS A 55 4.25 20.92 -11.93
C CYS A 55 4.14 19.62 -12.73
N LYS A 56 5.08 19.41 -13.66
CA LYS A 56 5.16 18.21 -14.50
C LYS A 56 6.57 17.64 -14.47
N ILE A 57 6.67 16.33 -14.30
CA ILE A 57 7.91 15.57 -14.49
C ILE A 57 7.66 14.60 -15.64
N GLN A 58 8.45 14.71 -16.70
CA GLN A 58 8.26 13.95 -17.94
C GLN A 58 9.60 13.50 -18.53
N GLY A 59 9.52 12.81 -19.66
CA GLY A 59 10.68 12.19 -20.29
C GLY A 59 11.17 10.97 -19.50
N VAL A 60 12.40 10.54 -19.80
CA VAL A 60 13.05 9.44 -19.10
C VAL A 60 13.85 10.01 -17.94
N LEU A 61 13.52 9.64 -16.70
CA LEU A 61 14.21 10.15 -15.51
C LEU A 61 14.31 9.06 -14.44
N LEU A 62 15.50 8.87 -13.89
CA LEU A 62 15.68 8.10 -12.66
C LEU A 62 15.73 9.06 -11.46
N ILE A 63 14.86 8.87 -10.48
CA ILE A 63 14.95 9.54 -9.16
C ILE A 63 15.25 8.47 -8.11
N THR A 64 16.38 8.60 -7.41
CA THR A 64 16.87 7.57 -6.48
C THR A 64 17.41 8.17 -5.18
N SER A 65 17.34 7.42 -4.09
CA SER A 65 18.04 7.74 -2.84
C SER A 65 19.31 6.90 -2.65
N ASP A 66 19.60 6.01 -3.63
CA ASP A 66 20.74 5.09 -3.64
C ASP A 66 20.91 4.30 -2.34
N ASP A 67 19.79 4.03 -1.67
CA ASP A 67 19.78 3.26 -0.45
C ASP A 67 20.18 1.81 -0.74
N PRO A 68 20.85 1.14 0.22
CA PRO A 68 21.40 -0.17 -0.02
C PRO A 68 20.26 -1.19 -0.14
N ILE A 69 20.40 -2.10 -1.10
CA ILE A 69 19.42 -3.15 -1.47
C ILE A 69 19.96 -4.53 -1.10
N GLY A 70 19.15 -5.57 -1.33
CA GLY A 70 19.56 -6.95 -1.08
C GLY A 70 19.33 -7.36 0.35
N TYR A 71 18.31 -6.81 1.00
CA TYR A 71 18.01 -7.11 2.40
C TYR A 71 16.64 -7.76 2.58
N PRO A 72 16.52 -8.65 3.59
CA PRO A 72 15.24 -9.19 4.03
C PRO A 72 14.44 -8.15 4.83
N ILE A 73 13.14 -8.42 5.03
CA ILE A 73 12.36 -7.69 6.04
C ILE A 73 12.64 -8.29 7.42
N MET A 74 13.01 -7.43 8.36
CA MET A 74 13.30 -7.80 9.75
C MET A 74 12.10 -7.55 10.65
N GLY A 75 11.96 -8.36 11.69
CA GLY A 75 11.03 -8.14 12.78
C GLY A 75 11.34 -6.85 13.55
N TYR A 76 10.34 -6.31 14.24
CA TYR A 76 10.49 -5.05 15.00
C TYR A 76 11.59 -5.21 16.05
N ARG A 77 12.70 -4.47 15.88
CA ARG A 77 13.88 -4.50 16.77
C ARG A 77 14.37 -5.93 17.02
N SER A 78 14.24 -6.79 16.01
CA SER A 78 14.56 -8.22 16.07
C SER A 78 15.48 -8.61 14.91
N THR A 79 16.29 -9.64 15.13
CA THR A 79 17.10 -10.28 14.08
C THR A 79 16.32 -11.36 13.31
N GLU A 80 15.06 -11.61 13.67
CA GLU A 80 14.16 -12.49 12.94
C GLU A 80 13.83 -11.92 11.56
N LYS A 81 13.96 -12.76 10.53
CA LYS A 81 13.56 -12.42 9.15
C LYS A 81 12.09 -12.76 8.95
N LEU A 82 11.25 -11.76 8.77
CA LEU A 82 9.83 -11.94 8.43
C LEU A 82 9.62 -12.24 6.95
N ASP A 83 10.50 -11.72 6.09
CA ASP A 83 10.57 -12.07 4.68
C ASP A 83 12.03 -12.34 4.32
N GLN A 84 12.34 -13.57 3.93
CA GLN A 84 13.71 -14.00 3.63
C GLN A 84 14.20 -13.50 2.27
N ARG A 85 13.32 -12.97 1.42
CA ARG A 85 13.70 -12.50 0.09
C ARG A 85 14.57 -11.25 0.23
N GLU A 86 15.80 -11.34 -0.24
CA GLU A 86 16.79 -10.25 -0.19
C GLU A 86 16.56 -9.25 -1.34
N LEU A 87 15.45 -8.52 -1.27
CA LEU A 87 14.96 -7.67 -2.36
C LEU A 87 14.81 -6.19 -1.99
N PHE A 88 14.75 -5.89 -0.69
CA PHE A 88 14.27 -4.62 -0.18
C PHE A 88 15.40 -3.65 0.12
N CYS A 89 15.06 -2.36 0.10
CA CYS A 89 15.93 -1.32 0.63
C CYS A 89 15.99 -1.36 2.14
N ARG A 90 17.16 -1.06 2.71
CA ARG A 90 17.31 -1.00 4.16
C ARG A 90 18.24 0.12 4.65
N PRO A 91 17.83 1.38 4.50
CA PRO A 91 18.55 2.50 5.08
C PRO A 91 18.36 2.59 6.59
N VAL A 92 19.22 3.40 7.23
CA VAL A 92 19.11 3.76 8.65
C VAL A 92 18.20 4.98 8.90
N ALA A 93 17.66 5.56 7.84
CA ALA A 93 16.87 6.79 7.82
C ALA A 93 15.61 6.60 6.97
N ASN A 94 14.62 7.48 7.16
CA ASN A 94 13.41 7.47 6.35
C ASN A 94 13.67 8.23 5.03
N THR A 95 13.63 7.53 3.90
CA THR A 95 13.99 8.11 2.61
C THR A 95 12.83 8.14 1.64
N LEU A 96 12.75 9.22 0.87
CA LEU A 96 11.74 9.45 -0.16
C LEU A 96 12.40 9.81 -1.49
N ASN A 97 12.02 9.16 -2.59
CA ASN A 97 12.50 9.63 -3.90
C ASN A 97 11.76 10.92 -4.30
N LEU A 98 10.43 10.87 -4.34
CA LEU A 98 9.59 11.97 -4.80
C LEU A 98 8.49 12.26 -3.78
N TRP A 99 8.50 13.46 -3.22
CA TRP A 99 7.47 13.93 -2.31
C TRP A 99 6.70 15.11 -2.90
N VAL A 100 5.37 14.97 -2.99
CA VAL A 100 4.43 15.99 -3.44
C VAL A 100 3.60 16.48 -2.26
N LYS A 101 3.78 17.75 -1.87
CA LYS A 101 3.19 18.28 -0.63
C LYS A 101 2.29 19.48 -0.91
N GLY A 102 0.99 19.33 -0.68
CA GLY A 102 0.01 20.41 -0.81
C GLY A 102 -0.09 21.00 -2.21
N VAL A 103 0.08 20.16 -3.25
CA VAL A 103 0.12 20.59 -4.65
C VAL A 103 -1.25 20.43 -5.31
N ASN A 104 -1.65 21.40 -6.12
CA ASN A 104 -2.76 21.29 -7.06
C ASN A 104 -2.24 21.20 -8.50
N GLY A 105 -2.57 20.10 -9.18
CA GLY A 105 -2.12 19.85 -10.55
C GLY A 105 -0.68 19.34 -10.59
N PHE A 106 -0.50 18.04 -10.38
CA PHE A 106 0.81 17.40 -10.51
C PHE A 106 0.75 16.28 -11.55
N TYR A 107 1.77 16.20 -12.40
CA TYR A 107 1.93 15.09 -13.34
C TYR A 107 3.32 14.49 -13.22
N VAL A 108 3.39 13.15 -13.18
CA VAL A 108 4.62 12.39 -13.38
C VAL A 108 4.40 11.31 -14.43
N GLY A 109 5.22 11.32 -15.48
CA GLY A 109 5.11 10.45 -16.64
C GLY A 109 5.61 9.02 -16.43
N ASP A 110 5.28 8.16 -17.38
CA ASP A 110 5.61 6.73 -17.44
C ASP A 110 7.11 6.45 -17.65
N GLY A 111 7.83 7.37 -18.31
CA GLY A 111 9.29 7.31 -18.45
C GLY A 111 10.07 7.55 -17.15
N VAL A 112 9.39 7.97 -16.06
CA VAL A 112 10.03 8.22 -14.77
C VAL A 112 10.08 6.94 -13.94
N ILE A 113 11.24 6.66 -13.35
CA ILE A 113 11.48 5.54 -12.45
C ILE A 113 11.92 6.09 -11.10
N LEU A 114 11.19 5.71 -10.05
CA LEU A 114 11.54 5.98 -8.67
C LEU A 114 12.19 4.72 -8.07
N LYS A 115 13.39 4.85 -7.51
CA LYS A 115 14.17 3.67 -7.11
C LYS A 115 14.88 3.84 -5.77
N ASN A 116 15.00 2.73 -5.06
CA ASN A 116 15.84 2.57 -3.89
C ASN A 116 15.62 3.63 -2.80
N ALA A 117 14.47 3.54 -2.12
CA ALA A 117 14.14 4.37 -0.96
C ALA A 117 13.21 3.61 -0.01
N VAL A 118 12.95 4.11 1.20
CA VAL A 118 11.89 3.59 2.06
C VAL A 118 10.55 3.79 1.37
N PHE A 119 10.23 5.04 0.99
CA PHE A 119 9.07 5.37 0.17
C PHE A 119 9.53 5.87 -1.20
N ASN A 120 9.03 5.28 -2.29
CA ASN A 120 9.40 5.80 -3.61
C ASN A 120 8.64 7.10 -3.91
N PHE A 121 7.32 7.09 -3.72
CA PHE A 121 6.45 8.24 -3.91
C PHE A 121 5.60 8.51 -2.68
N PHE A 122 5.53 9.77 -2.25
CA PHE A 122 4.57 10.21 -1.23
C PHE A 122 3.84 11.46 -1.70
N ALA A 123 2.52 11.49 -1.56
CA ALA A 123 1.74 12.71 -1.68
C ALA A 123 0.86 12.92 -0.44
N ASN A 124 0.83 14.15 0.07
CA ASN A 124 0.02 14.48 1.24
C ASN A 124 -0.41 15.96 1.31
N HIS A 125 -0.99 16.36 2.45
CA HIS A 125 -1.42 17.73 2.75
C HIS A 125 -2.46 18.30 1.78
N GLN A 126 -3.55 17.57 1.52
CA GLN A 126 -4.63 18.05 0.63
C GLN A 126 -4.19 18.24 -0.83
N SER A 127 -3.13 17.54 -1.25
CA SER A 127 -2.73 17.51 -2.65
C SER A 127 -3.90 17.05 -3.53
N ASN A 128 -4.09 17.73 -4.66
CA ASN A 128 -5.28 17.64 -5.49
C ASN A 128 -4.92 17.59 -6.98
N ASN A 129 -5.76 16.96 -7.80
CA ASN A 129 -5.55 16.85 -9.25
C ASN A 129 -4.17 16.23 -9.58
N LEU A 130 -3.92 15.03 -9.02
CA LEU A 130 -2.65 14.32 -9.18
C LEU A 130 -2.75 13.27 -10.28
N ASN A 131 -1.73 13.18 -11.13
CA ASN A 131 -1.71 12.24 -12.24
C ASN A 131 -0.35 11.52 -12.30
N ILE A 132 -0.32 10.27 -11.82
CA ILE A 132 0.89 9.54 -11.47
C ILE A 132 1.01 8.29 -12.34
N HIS A 133 1.97 8.27 -13.27
CA HIS A 133 2.18 7.16 -14.23
C HIS A 133 3.52 6.44 -14.08
N CYS A 134 4.40 6.92 -13.21
CA CYS A 134 5.76 6.40 -13.07
C CYS A 134 5.80 4.98 -12.49
N SER A 135 6.96 4.35 -12.61
CA SER A 135 7.26 3.05 -11.98
C SER A 135 8.08 3.23 -10.70
N ALA A 136 7.90 2.33 -9.74
CA ALA A 136 8.63 2.31 -8.49
C ALA A 136 9.30 0.94 -8.28
N ILE A 137 10.57 0.95 -7.89
CA ILE A 137 11.38 -0.27 -7.71
C ILE A 137 12.12 -0.20 -6.38
N SER A 138 11.98 -1.25 -5.57
CA SER A 138 12.67 -1.41 -4.29
C SER A 138 12.29 -0.31 -3.30
N SER A 139 11.13 -0.48 -2.66
CA SER A 139 10.81 0.23 -1.43
C SER A 139 11.42 -0.50 -0.22
N GLY A 140 11.46 0.13 0.95
CA GLY A 140 12.35 -0.32 2.02
C GLY A 140 11.80 -0.34 3.44
N GLN A 141 12.66 -0.80 4.34
CA GLN A 141 12.48 -0.79 5.79
C GLN A 141 13.56 0.09 6.42
N ILE A 142 13.18 0.98 7.33
CA ILE A 142 14.17 1.64 8.19
C ILE A 142 14.70 0.60 9.18
N TYR A 143 16.01 0.34 9.18
CA TYR A 143 16.60 -0.62 10.11
C TYR A 143 17.99 -0.18 10.63
N PRO A 144 18.26 -0.29 11.94
CA PRO A 144 17.34 -0.73 13.01
C PRO A 144 16.14 0.21 13.16
N GLN A 145 14.97 -0.34 13.48
CA GLN A 145 13.74 0.47 13.57
C GLN A 145 13.84 1.46 14.74
N PRO A 146 13.34 2.70 14.58
CA PRO A 146 13.17 3.63 15.69
C PRO A 146 12.22 3.06 16.74
N VAL A 147 12.41 3.45 17.99
CA VAL A 147 11.47 3.07 19.06
C VAL A 147 10.13 3.74 18.80
N SER A 148 9.10 2.93 18.55
CA SER A 148 7.72 3.39 18.35
C SER A 148 6.79 2.77 19.40
N LYS A 149 5.74 3.50 19.78
CA LYS A 149 4.70 2.98 20.71
C LYS A 149 3.87 1.85 20.09
N SER A 150 3.82 1.77 18.76
CA SER A 150 3.02 0.81 18.00
C SER A 150 3.77 -0.46 17.61
N SER A 151 5.07 -0.55 17.89
CA SER A 151 5.95 -1.61 17.34
C SER A 151 5.89 -1.69 15.81
N ASP A 152 5.79 -0.52 15.17
CA ASP A 152 5.76 -0.39 13.71
C ASP A 152 7.05 -0.95 13.10
N LEU A 153 6.90 -1.76 12.04
CA LEU A 153 8.02 -2.32 11.29
C LEU A 153 8.75 -1.26 10.46
N ALA A 154 8.24 -0.03 10.36
CA ALA A 154 8.82 1.09 9.61
C ALA A 154 9.02 0.73 8.13
N LEU A 155 7.98 0.15 7.53
CA LEU A 155 7.96 -0.30 6.15
C LEU A 155 7.38 0.80 5.25
N GLY A 156 8.04 1.03 4.12
CA GLY A 156 7.56 1.99 3.14
C GLY A 156 6.86 1.37 1.94
N SER A 157 5.81 2.06 1.49
CA SER A 157 5.08 1.76 0.26
C SER A 157 5.80 2.33 -0.96
N SER A 158 5.56 1.73 -2.12
CA SER A 158 6.03 2.30 -3.38
C SER A 158 5.30 3.60 -3.71
N PHE A 159 3.97 3.61 -3.58
CA PHE A 159 3.16 4.81 -3.72
C PHE A 159 2.31 5.03 -2.48
N LYS A 160 2.51 6.14 -1.78
CA LYS A 160 1.75 6.50 -0.60
C LYS A 160 0.99 7.80 -0.80
N LEU A 161 -0.31 7.81 -0.52
CA LEU A 161 -1.14 9.01 -0.52
C LEU A 161 -1.85 9.16 0.84
N ASP A 162 -1.79 10.36 1.41
CA ASP A 162 -2.51 10.71 2.65
C ASP A 162 -3.28 12.01 2.45
N ARG A 163 -4.60 12.01 2.71
CA ARG A 163 -5.47 13.18 2.59
C ARG A 163 -5.41 13.85 1.21
N CYS A 164 -5.30 13.07 0.13
CA CYS A 164 -5.29 13.58 -1.24
C CYS A 164 -6.67 13.49 -1.91
N ARG A 165 -6.91 14.29 -2.95
CA ARG A 165 -8.20 14.31 -3.68
C ARG A 165 -8.00 14.32 -5.18
N ASN A 166 -8.96 13.78 -5.93
CA ASN A 166 -8.98 13.82 -7.39
C ASN A 166 -7.64 13.36 -7.99
N PHE A 167 -7.35 12.07 -7.86
CA PHE A 167 -6.05 11.52 -8.28
C PHE A 167 -6.21 10.30 -9.19
N MET A 168 -5.23 10.12 -10.06
CA MET A 168 -5.04 8.92 -10.86
C MET A 168 -3.64 8.36 -10.62
N ILE A 169 -3.58 7.08 -10.29
CA ILE A 169 -2.35 6.30 -10.29
C ILE A 169 -2.49 5.24 -11.39
N LYS A 170 -1.52 5.16 -12.29
CA LYS A 170 -1.39 4.12 -13.31
C LYS A 170 0.06 3.68 -13.36
N SER A 171 0.44 2.76 -12.48
CA SER A 171 1.84 2.52 -12.15
C SER A 171 2.18 1.04 -12.03
N THR A 172 3.49 0.76 -11.99
CA THR A 172 4.04 -0.54 -11.63
C THR A 172 4.91 -0.38 -10.38
N ALA A 173 4.73 -1.27 -9.41
CA ALA A 173 5.52 -1.35 -8.19
C ALA A 173 6.22 -2.72 -8.13
N ILE A 174 7.53 -2.72 -7.89
CA ILE A 174 8.35 -3.93 -7.86
C ILE A 174 9.18 -3.95 -6.57
N ASN A 175 9.23 -5.10 -5.87
CA ASN A 175 10.01 -5.29 -4.65
C ASN A 175 9.62 -4.28 -3.55
N THR A 176 8.38 -4.38 -3.07
CA THR A 176 7.79 -3.37 -2.18
C THR A 176 7.72 -3.87 -0.74
N ALA A 177 8.38 -3.17 0.18
CA ALA A 177 8.44 -3.53 1.60
C ALA A 177 7.10 -3.42 2.34
N TYR A 178 6.17 -2.56 1.90
CA TYR A 178 4.81 -2.52 2.45
C TYR A 178 3.75 -2.81 1.39
N ALA A 179 3.25 -1.78 0.71
CA ALA A 179 2.21 -1.91 -0.29
C ALA A 179 2.62 -1.26 -1.62
N GLY A 180 2.22 -1.86 -2.74
CA GLY A 180 2.39 -1.24 -4.05
C GLY A 180 1.77 0.16 -4.08
N VAL A 181 0.51 0.27 -3.66
CA VAL A 181 -0.15 1.54 -3.34
C VAL A 181 -0.75 1.48 -1.94
N GLU A 182 -0.52 2.52 -1.15
CA GLU A 182 -1.12 2.75 0.16
C GLU A 182 -1.85 4.10 0.19
N LEU A 183 -3.16 4.05 0.44
CA LEU A 183 -3.99 5.22 0.70
C LEU A 183 -4.21 5.30 2.22
N GLU A 184 -3.32 6.01 2.93
CA GLU A 184 -3.19 5.92 4.40
C GLU A 184 -4.32 6.61 5.18
N GLY A 185 -5.07 7.52 4.56
CA GLY A 185 -6.35 7.97 5.10
C GLY A 185 -6.96 9.18 4.39
N ASN A 186 -8.28 9.28 4.45
CA ASN A 186 -9.09 10.39 3.95
C ASN A 186 -8.78 10.78 2.49
N ASN A 187 -8.40 9.80 1.67
CA ASN A 187 -8.21 10.01 0.24
C ASN A 187 -9.56 9.92 -0.47
N THR A 188 -9.88 10.85 -1.37
CA THR A 188 -11.19 10.87 -2.05
C THR A 188 -11.09 11.05 -3.56
N ASN A 189 -12.09 10.50 -4.28
CA ASN A 189 -12.21 10.62 -5.73
C ASN A 189 -10.95 10.13 -6.47
N GLY A 190 -10.52 8.91 -6.16
CA GLY A 190 -9.31 8.30 -6.70
C GLY A 190 -9.58 7.28 -7.80
N THR A 191 -8.65 7.16 -8.75
CA THR A 191 -8.56 6.00 -9.65
C THR A 191 -7.18 5.36 -9.52
N VAL A 192 -7.12 4.07 -9.22
CA VAL A 192 -5.86 3.32 -9.05
C VAL A 192 -5.80 2.14 -10.00
N LYS A 193 -4.86 2.17 -10.94
CA LYS A 193 -4.46 1.03 -11.77
C LYS A 193 -3.04 0.66 -11.41
N ILE A 194 -2.85 -0.48 -10.77
CA ILE A 194 -1.55 -0.84 -10.20
C ILE A 194 -1.20 -2.28 -10.55
N LYS A 195 0.05 -2.47 -11.00
CA LYS A 195 0.68 -3.79 -11.08
C LYS A 195 1.75 -3.88 -10.00
N THR A 196 1.54 -4.73 -9.00
CA THR A 196 2.48 -4.96 -7.90
C THR A 196 3.13 -6.33 -8.06
N LEU A 197 4.46 -6.35 -8.16
CA LEU A 197 5.26 -7.56 -8.25
C LEU A 197 6.17 -7.66 -7.03
N LYS A 198 5.97 -8.70 -6.21
CA LYS A 198 6.71 -8.97 -4.98
C LYS A 198 6.56 -7.84 -3.97
N ALA A 199 5.58 -7.97 -3.09
CA ALA A 199 5.48 -7.12 -1.91
C ALA A 199 5.49 -7.96 -0.63
N TYR A 200 5.79 -7.33 0.50
CA TYR A 200 5.65 -8.00 1.79
C TYR A 200 4.19 -7.97 2.28
N HIS A 201 3.53 -6.81 2.28
CA HIS A 201 2.23 -6.66 2.94
C HIS A 201 1.04 -6.62 1.96
N ALA A 202 1.05 -5.75 0.95
CA ALA A 202 -0.14 -5.61 0.08
C ALA A 202 0.16 -5.25 -1.37
N GLY A 203 -0.77 -5.61 -2.27
CA GLY A 203 -0.83 -5.03 -3.61
C GLY A 203 -1.36 -3.60 -3.59
N LEU A 204 -2.61 -3.47 -3.15
CA LEU A 204 -3.33 -2.21 -2.92
C LEU A 204 -3.90 -2.20 -1.50
N HIS A 205 -3.58 -1.15 -0.75
CA HIS A 205 -4.04 -0.92 0.61
C HIS A 205 -4.83 0.40 0.67
N ILE A 206 -6.14 0.32 0.86
CA ILE A 206 -7.03 1.48 0.99
C ILE A 206 -7.45 1.59 2.44
N TRP A 207 -7.10 2.67 3.12
CA TRP A 207 -7.24 2.75 4.57
C TRP A 207 -7.97 4.01 5.04
N ASN A 208 -8.49 3.93 6.27
CA ASN A 208 -9.04 5.01 7.09
C ASN A 208 -9.85 6.09 6.34
N ASN A 209 -11.17 5.92 6.27
CA ASN A 209 -12.09 6.95 5.74
C ASN A 209 -11.79 7.41 4.31
N SER A 210 -11.08 6.60 3.52
CA SER A 210 -10.93 6.88 2.08
C SER A 210 -12.24 6.55 1.36
N SER A 211 -12.65 7.39 0.41
CA SER A 211 -13.93 7.23 -0.28
C SER A 211 -13.87 7.41 -1.78
N ASP A 212 -14.80 6.80 -2.48
CA ASP A 212 -15.01 6.97 -3.92
C ASP A 212 -13.74 6.64 -4.72
N ILE A 213 -13.13 5.51 -4.37
CA ILE A 213 -11.92 4.99 -5.00
C ILE A 213 -12.31 3.92 -6.01
N LYS A 214 -11.95 4.12 -7.27
CA LYS A 214 -12.07 3.11 -8.32
C LYS A 214 -10.73 2.43 -8.52
N PHE A 215 -10.68 1.11 -8.64
CA PHE A 215 -9.41 0.42 -8.83
C PHE A 215 -9.43 -0.77 -9.78
N ASP A 216 -8.25 -1.06 -10.32
CA ASP A 216 -7.92 -2.26 -11.08
C ASP A 216 -6.50 -2.68 -10.65
N ALA A 217 -6.41 -3.68 -9.76
CA ALA A 217 -5.18 -4.05 -9.08
C ALA A 217 -4.74 -5.45 -9.48
N TYR A 218 -3.53 -5.57 -10.01
CA TYR A 218 -2.85 -6.84 -10.22
C TYR A 218 -1.73 -7.01 -9.19
N SER A 219 -1.69 -8.15 -8.51
CA SER A 219 -0.72 -8.44 -7.45
C SER A 219 -0.13 -9.84 -7.61
N GLU A 220 1.19 -9.95 -7.53
CA GLU A 220 1.92 -11.21 -7.56
C GLU A 220 2.94 -11.29 -6.43
N ASP A 221 3.02 -12.44 -5.75
CA ASP A 221 4.00 -12.75 -4.70
C ASP A 221 3.95 -11.82 -3.46
N ILE A 222 2.80 -11.79 -2.77
CA ILE A 222 2.57 -10.97 -1.57
C ILE A 222 2.74 -11.82 -0.30
N THR A 223 3.83 -11.62 0.46
CA THR A 223 4.28 -12.53 1.55
C THR A 223 3.28 -12.69 2.70
N ALA A 224 2.96 -11.61 3.38
CA ALA A 224 2.27 -11.65 4.67
C ALA A 224 0.83 -11.15 4.62
N GLY A 225 0.45 -10.40 3.57
CA GLY A 225 -0.92 -9.93 3.40
C GLY A 225 -1.49 -10.27 2.02
N GLY A 226 -2.27 -9.35 1.46
CA GLY A 226 -3.14 -9.65 0.32
C GLY A 226 -2.94 -8.80 -0.92
N GLY A 227 -3.60 -9.21 -2.00
CA GLY A 227 -3.68 -8.34 -3.17
C GLY A 227 -4.43 -7.04 -2.90
N LEU A 228 -5.57 -7.13 -2.20
CA LEU A 228 -6.37 -5.96 -1.81
C LEU A 228 -6.67 -5.98 -0.31
N ILE A 229 -6.42 -4.86 0.36
CA ILE A 229 -6.84 -4.61 1.74
C ILE A 229 -7.65 -3.32 1.77
N ILE A 230 -8.89 -3.37 2.29
CA ILE A 230 -9.71 -2.18 2.55
C ILE A 230 -9.97 -2.06 4.05
N GLY A 231 -9.73 -0.87 4.57
CA GLY A 231 -9.72 -0.57 5.99
C GLY A 231 -10.96 0.15 6.53
N PRO A 232 -10.93 0.47 7.83
CA PRO A 232 -12.07 1.04 8.53
C PRO A 232 -12.56 2.36 7.93
N GLY A 233 -13.87 2.57 7.98
CA GLY A 233 -14.54 3.80 7.52
C GLY A 233 -14.50 4.05 6.01
N CYS A 234 -13.90 3.17 5.21
CA CYS A 234 -13.82 3.34 3.76
C CYS A 234 -15.20 3.18 3.10
N LYS A 235 -15.48 4.01 2.09
CA LYS A 235 -16.80 4.05 1.43
C LYS A 235 -16.70 4.04 -0.07
N ASN A 236 -17.54 3.27 -0.75
CA ASN A 236 -17.63 3.27 -2.22
C ASN A 236 -16.27 2.98 -2.91
N CYS A 237 -15.47 2.08 -2.33
CA CYS A 237 -14.19 1.66 -2.90
C CYS A 237 -14.44 0.41 -3.76
N ASN A 238 -14.47 0.60 -5.08
CA ASN A 238 -15.02 -0.38 -6.01
C ASN A 238 -14.01 -0.72 -7.11
N GLY A 239 -13.92 -1.99 -7.50
CA GLY A 239 -12.96 -2.36 -8.53
C GLY A 239 -12.62 -3.83 -8.64
N ASN A 240 -11.59 -4.10 -9.44
CA ASN A 240 -11.09 -5.43 -9.71
C ASN A 240 -9.79 -5.71 -8.93
N SER A 241 -9.67 -6.92 -8.38
CA SER A 241 -8.44 -7.42 -7.74
C SER A 241 -8.05 -8.76 -8.34
N TYR A 242 -6.87 -8.83 -8.95
CA TYR A 242 -6.29 -10.04 -9.53
C TYR A 242 -5.03 -10.40 -8.76
N VAL A 243 -4.99 -11.61 -8.20
CA VAL A 243 -3.94 -11.99 -7.26
C VAL A 243 -3.37 -13.35 -7.60
N THR A 244 -2.04 -13.47 -7.59
CA THR A 244 -1.33 -14.75 -7.64
C THR A 244 -0.32 -14.82 -6.50
N ASN A 245 -0.24 -15.96 -5.80
CA ASN A 245 0.75 -16.20 -4.73
C ASN A 245 0.62 -15.19 -3.56
N SER A 246 -0.38 -15.37 -2.69
CA SER A 246 -0.66 -14.43 -1.60
C SER A 246 -1.45 -15.08 -0.46
N LEU A 247 -1.44 -14.47 0.74
CA LEU A 247 -2.27 -14.92 1.85
C LEU A 247 -3.77 -14.81 1.54
N TYR A 248 -4.23 -13.68 1.01
CA TYR A 248 -5.65 -13.49 0.64
C TYR A 248 -5.82 -12.67 -0.64
N VAL A 249 -6.92 -12.93 -1.37
CA VAL A 249 -7.29 -12.11 -2.54
C VAL A 249 -7.77 -10.73 -2.08
N VAL A 250 -8.67 -10.71 -1.10
CA VAL A 250 -9.26 -9.50 -0.52
C VAL A 250 -9.36 -9.64 0.99
N ALA A 251 -8.97 -8.61 1.73
CA ALA A 251 -9.30 -8.48 3.14
C ALA A 251 -10.04 -7.17 3.43
N PHE A 252 -11.08 -7.26 4.26
CA PHE A 252 -11.79 -6.13 4.85
C PHE A 252 -11.48 -6.06 6.33
N VAL A 253 -11.03 -4.88 6.76
CA VAL A 253 -10.70 -4.61 8.16
C VAL A 253 -11.64 -3.57 8.71
N GLY A 254 -12.38 -3.95 9.75
CA GLY A 254 -13.36 -3.11 10.44
C GLY A 254 -12.86 -2.56 11.78
N ASP A 255 -13.26 -1.33 12.08
CA ASP A 255 -13.11 -0.69 13.39
C ASP A 255 -14.22 0.35 13.61
N SER A 256 -15.17 0.05 14.49
CA SER A 256 -16.33 0.88 14.83
C SER A 256 -15.96 2.27 15.35
N LYS A 257 -14.72 2.46 15.84
CA LYS A 257 -14.25 3.79 16.26
C LYS A 257 -13.98 4.72 15.07
N THR A 258 -13.68 4.15 13.91
CA THR A 258 -13.37 4.91 12.69
C THR A 258 -14.61 5.05 11.79
N GLY A 259 -15.59 4.15 11.95
CA GLY A 259 -16.82 4.13 11.19
C GLY A 259 -16.89 2.93 10.25
N ASP A 260 -18.00 2.83 9.53
CA ASP A 260 -18.30 1.65 8.73
C ASP A 260 -17.53 1.61 7.42
N LEU A 261 -16.95 0.45 7.12
CA LEU A 261 -16.53 0.04 5.79
C LEU A 261 -17.77 -0.45 5.03
N THR A 262 -18.22 0.33 4.04
CA THR A 262 -19.52 0.12 3.39
C THR A 262 -19.56 0.52 1.92
N GLY A 263 -20.47 -0.10 1.16
CA GLY A 263 -20.72 0.23 -0.25
C GLY A 263 -19.56 -0.14 -1.18
N CYS A 264 -18.70 -1.08 -0.76
CA CYS A 264 -17.58 -1.55 -1.57
C CYS A 264 -17.98 -2.78 -2.39
N ASP A 265 -17.92 -2.65 -3.72
CA ASP A 265 -18.25 -3.64 -4.73
C ASP A 265 -16.97 -4.14 -5.40
N ILE A 266 -16.60 -5.39 -5.10
CA ILE A 266 -15.32 -5.98 -5.50
C ILE A 266 -15.56 -7.16 -6.44
N VAL A 267 -14.84 -7.18 -7.56
CA VAL A 267 -14.68 -8.37 -8.40
C VAL A 267 -13.25 -8.89 -8.24
N ALA A 268 -13.10 -10.09 -7.71
CA ALA A 268 -11.81 -10.59 -7.26
C ALA A 268 -11.52 -11.97 -7.86
N SER A 269 -10.27 -12.18 -8.29
CA SER A 269 -9.77 -13.47 -8.78
C SER A 269 -8.41 -13.79 -8.17
N GLY A 270 -8.30 -14.95 -7.53
CA GLY A 270 -7.07 -15.41 -6.87
C GLY A 270 -6.61 -16.78 -7.35
N LYS A 271 -5.30 -16.93 -7.60
CA LYS A 271 -4.66 -18.23 -7.84
C LYS A 271 -3.51 -18.43 -6.86
N ASN A 272 -3.39 -19.65 -6.33
CA ASN A 272 -2.36 -19.98 -5.34
C ASN A 272 -2.44 -19.07 -4.11
N VAL A 273 -3.64 -19.02 -3.52
CA VAL A 273 -3.93 -18.19 -2.35
C VAL A 273 -4.34 -19.06 -1.17
N LEU A 274 -3.96 -18.65 0.03
CA LEU A 274 -4.33 -19.36 1.26
C LEU A 274 -5.78 -19.10 1.67
N ARG A 275 -6.31 -17.92 1.33
CA ARG A 275 -7.69 -17.48 1.59
C ARG A 275 -8.25 -16.72 0.39
N GLY A 276 -9.54 -16.86 0.14
CA GLY A 276 -10.24 -16.06 -0.86
C GLY A 276 -10.53 -14.66 -0.32
N VAL A 277 -11.42 -14.58 0.66
CA VAL A 277 -11.82 -13.34 1.34
C VAL A 277 -11.67 -13.49 2.84
N GLU A 278 -11.18 -12.44 3.50
CA GLU A 278 -11.09 -12.35 4.95
C GLU A 278 -11.73 -11.07 5.50
N PHE A 279 -12.66 -11.23 6.44
CA PHE A 279 -13.19 -10.13 7.23
C PHE A 279 -12.56 -10.18 8.61
N TYR A 280 -12.07 -9.04 9.09
CA TYR A 280 -11.44 -8.93 10.40
C TYR A 280 -11.90 -7.66 11.11
N THR A 281 -12.53 -7.81 12.28
CA THR A 281 -12.82 -6.68 13.17
C THR A 281 -11.94 -6.71 14.42
N ARG A 282 -11.35 -5.54 14.74
CA ARG A 282 -10.33 -5.38 15.79
C ARG A 282 -10.84 -5.60 17.22
N THR A 283 -12.14 -5.45 17.47
CA THR A 283 -12.71 -5.61 18.81
C THR A 283 -13.80 -6.68 18.83
N LEU A 284 -13.92 -7.40 19.95
CA LEU A 284 -14.88 -8.50 20.12
C LEU A 284 -16.35 -8.06 20.05
N ILE A 285 -16.61 -6.78 20.29
CA ILE A 285 -17.96 -6.18 20.36
C ILE A 285 -18.40 -5.65 18.99
N ASP A 286 -17.45 -5.38 18.11
CA ASP A 286 -17.71 -4.77 16.81
C ASP A 286 -17.87 -5.84 15.72
N ASN A 287 -19.11 -6.26 15.49
CA ASN A 287 -19.44 -7.21 14.42
C ASN A 287 -19.96 -6.52 13.15
N SER A 288 -20.28 -5.23 13.19
CA SER A 288 -21.02 -4.54 12.11
C SER A 288 -20.22 -3.46 11.38
N SER A 289 -18.99 -3.14 11.78
CA SER A 289 -18.18 -2.13 11.07
C SER A 289 -17.76 -2.51 9.64
N ILE A 290 -18.01 -3.74 9.19
CA ILE A 290 -17.92 -4.17 7.80
C ILE A 290 -19.33 -4.51 7.32
N ARG A 291 -19.99 -3.62 6.57
CA ARG A 291 -21.40 -3.83 6.22
C ARG A 291 -21.78 -3.39 4.83
N ASN A 292 -22.81 -4.02 4.26
CA ASN A 292 -23.38 -3.65 2.97
C ASN A 292 -22.34 -3.60 1.83
N ASN A 293 -21.38 -4.53 1.84
CA ASN A 293 -20.40 -4.69 0.78
C ASN A 293 -20.77 -5.88 -0.10
N LYS A 294 -20.31 -5.86 -1.35
CA LYS A 294 -20.51 -6.93 -2.31
C LYS A 294 -19.18 -7.45 -2.82
N ILE A 295 -19.00 -8.77 -2.77
CA ILE A 295 -17.83 -9.42 -3.35
C ILE A 295 -18.29 -10.50 -4.34
N THR A 296 -17.77 -10.44 -5.56
CA THR A 296 -17.79 -11.54 -6.53
C THR A 296 -16.40 -12.12 -6.62
N LEU A 297 -16.21 -13.38 -6.22
CA LEU A 297 -14.91 -14.00 -6.01
C LEU A 297 -14.75 -15.26 -6.85
N PHE A 298 -13.61 -15.40 -7.51
CA PHE A 298 -13.03 -16.67 -7.90
C PHE A 298 -11.74 -16.87 -7.10
N ALA A 299 -11.55 -18.02 -6.44
CA ALA A 299 -10.29 -18.31 -5.78
C ALA A 299 -9.92 -19.79 -5.89
N LYS A 300 -8.64 -20.04 -6.15
CA LYS A 300 -8.05 -21.37 -6.15
C LYS A 300 -6.93 -21.46 -5.12
N TYR A 301 -7.12 -22.33 -4.13
CA TYR A 301 -6.05 -22.73 -3.23
C TYR A 301 -5.02 -23.59 -3.95
N VAL A 302 -3.76 -23.27 -3.73
CA VAL A 302 -2.60 -24.13 -3.94
C VAL A 302 -1.64 -23.83 -2.78
N ASP A 303 -0.82 -24.80 -2.39
CA ASP A 303 0.16 -24.59 -1.33
C ASP A 303 1.25 -23.64 -1.82
N TRP A 304 1.18 -22.40 -1.37
CA TRP A 304 2.24 -21.42 -1.54
C TRP A 304 3.04 -21.40 -0.24
N GLY A 305 4.28 -21.92 -0.29
CA GLY A 305 5.16 -22.20 0.85
C GLY A 305 5.63 -20.99 1.69
N GLY A 306 4.80 -19.95 1.85
CA GLY A 306 5.08 -18.73 2.59
C GLY A 306 4.33 -18.56 3.92
N ALA A 307 3.32 -19.39 4.24
CA ALA A 307 2.58 -19.24 5.50
C ALA A 307 2.39 -20.55 6.27
N SER A 308 2.94 -20.63 7.46
CA SER A 308 2.61 -21.66 8.46
C SER A 308 1.34 -21.23 9.23
N SER A 309 0.14 -21.68 8.83
CA SER A 309 -1.00 -21.84 9.77
C SER A 309 -2.21 -22.61 9.19
N ASP A 310 -2.42 -23.77 9.79
CA ASP A 310 -3.62 -24.52 10.22
C ASP A 310 -5.01 -24.44 9.57
N TYR A 311 -5.43 -23.47 8.75
CA TYR A 311 -6.78 -23.54 8.13
C TYR A 311 -6.88 -22.86 6.76
N LYS A 312 -7.01 -23.66 5.70
CA LYS A 312 -7.17 -23.25 4.30
C LYS A 312 -8.64 -22.94 4.00
N SER A 313 -9.08 -21.74 4.37
CA SER A 313 -10.49 -21.34 4.25
C SER A 313 -10.70 -20.38 3.07
N GLY A 314 -11.65 -20.68 2.19
CA GLY A 314 -12.00 -19.81 1.07
C GLY A 314 -12.61 -18.48 1.54
N ILE A 315 -13.53 -18.51 2.49
CA ILE A 315 -14.11 -17.33 3.13
C ILE A 315 -13.89 -17.41 4.64
N VAL A 316 -13.33 -16.35 5.22
CA VAL A 316 -13.18 -16.19 6.66
C VAL A 316 -13.99 -15.00 7.14
N LEU A 317 -14.98 -15.25 7.99
CA LEU A 317 -15.80 -14.22 8.62
C LEU A 317 -15.41 -14.09 10.09
N ASN A 318 -14.65 -13.05 10.41
CA ASN A 318 -14.37 -12.62 11.77
C ASN A 318 -14.96 -11.21 11.99
N GLY A 319 -16.27 -11.12 11.75
CA GLY A 319 -17.08 -9.91 11.72
C GLY A 319 -17.85 -9.79 10.41
N GLY A 320 -18.58 -8.69 10.28
CA GLY A 320 -19.31 -8.30 9.09
C GLY A 320 -20.80 -8.60 9.15
N GLU A 321 -21.59 -7.64 8.66
CA GLU A 321 -23.05 -7.71 8.64
C GLU A 321 -23.67 -7.26 7.30
N ASN A 322 -24.70 -7.95 6.82
CA ASN A 322 -25.44 -7.56 5.60
C ASN A 322 -24.56 -7.46 4.34
N ASN A 323 -23.46 -8.22 4.29
CA ASN A 323 -22.63 -8.30 3.08
C ASN A 323 -23.16 -9.37 2.13
N THR A 324 -22.92 -9.21 0.84
CA THR A 324 -23.20 -10.22 -0.18
C THR A 324 -21.90 -10.75 -0.75
N ILE A 325 -21.67 -12.05 -0.64
CA ILE A 325 -20.49 -12.72 -1.21
C ILE A 325 -21.00 -13.77 -2.20
N LYS A 326 -20.54 -13.72 -3.44
CA LYS A 326 -20.74 -14.77 -4.44
C LYS A 326 -19.37 -15.34 -4.77
N ALA A 327 -19.11 -16.60 -4.47
CA ALA A 327 -17.78 -17.17 -4.61
C ALA A 327 -17.77 -18.50 -5.39
N GLU A 328 -16.78 -18.65 -6.26
CA GLU A 328 -16.32 -19.93 -6.79
C GLU A 328 -14.97 -20.26 -6.13
N LEU A 329 -14.92 -21.35 -5.37
CA LEU A 329 -13.79 -21.70 -4.51
C LEU A 329 -13.31 -23.11 -4.84
N ILE A 330 -12.03 -23.23 -5.18
CA ILE A 330 -11.42 -24.48 -5.65
C ILE A 330 -10.29 -24.89 -4.69
N SER A 331 -10.31 -26.16 -4.27
CA SER A 331 -9.23 -26.81 -3.51
C SER A 331 -8.96 -26.29 -2.09
N PHE A 332 -9.88 -25.53 -1.49
CA PHE A 332 -9.80 -25.16 -0.07
C PHE A 332 -10.27 -26.31 0.83
N ASP A 333 -9.66 -26.46 2.01
CA ASP A 333 -10.11 -27.43 3.02
C ASP A 333 -11.50 -27.06 3.56
N TYR A 334 -11.74 -25.75 3.71
CA TYR A 334 -13.00 -25.19 4.18
C TYR A 334 -13.48 -24.13 3.20
N ILE A 335 -14.75 -24.22 2.77
CA ILE A 335 -15.37 -23.17 1.97
C ILE A 335 -15.61 -21.91 2.83
N LEU A 336 -16.02 -22.11 4.08
CA LEU A 336 -16.41 -21.04 4.99
C LEU A 336 -15.93 -21.33 6.42
N SER A 337 -15.25 -20.36 7.02
CA SER A 337 -14.92 -20.32 8.44
C SER A 337 -15.61 -19.12 9.07
N ILE A 338 -16.53 -19.38 10.01
CA ILE A 338 -17.24 -18.33 10.74
C ILE A 338 -16.72 -18.32 12.16
N ARG A 339 -16.10 -17.20 12.54
CA ARG A 339 -15.82 -16.87 13.93
C ARG A 339 -16.89 -15.94 14.47
N ARG A 340 -17.24 -14.91 13.68
CA ARG A 340 -18.24 -13.88 13.99
C ARG A 340 -18.86 -13.36 12.69
N GLY A 341 -20.13 -13.00 12.71
CA GLY A 341 -20.83 -12.40 11.58
C GLY A 341 -22.34 -12.50 11.74
N GLY A 342 -23.09 -11.61 11.09
CA GLY A 342 -24.55 -11.58 11.13
C GLY A 342 -25.15 -11.28 9.75
N ASN A 343 -26.25 -11.95 9.40
CA ASN A 343 -27.08 -11.59 8.22
C ASN A 343 -26.32 -11.44 6.88
N ASN A 344 -25.19 -12.13 6.69
CA ASN A 344 -24.48 -12.12 5.41
C ASN A 344 -25.16 -13.09 4.43
N LYS A 345 -25.23 -12.70 3.15
CA LYS A 345 -25.71 -13.54 2.05
C LYS A 345 -24.50 -14.15 1.34
N LEU A 346 -24.38 -15.47 1.41
CA LEU A 346 -23.31 -16.27 0.79
C LEU A 346 -23.87 -17.11 -0.36
#